data_AF-A0A317EQR9-F1
#
_entry.id   AF-A0A317EQR9-F1
#
_cell.length_a   1.000
_cell.length_b   1.000
_cell.length_c   1.000
_cell.angle_alpha   90.00
_cell.angle_beta   90.00
_cell.angle_gamma   90.00
#
_symmetry.space_group_name_H-M   'P 1'
#
loop_
_entity.id
_entity.type
_entity.pdbx_description
1 polymer ?
#
loop_
_entity_poly.entity_id
_entity_poly.type
_entity_poly.pdbx_seq_one_letter_code
_entity_poly.pdbx_strand_id
1 'polypeptide(L)'
;MEKLEKIQMLNTFLARVKHLRGYGDMNSYNLVKEFKSFGKLTENPLPSNQVDDIINELSSPRTWNNGKNNFIQNIETFIDDIKGK
;
A
#
# COMPACT_ATOMS: atom_id res chain seq x y z
N MET A 1 3.74 -9.69 17.01
CA MET A 1 4.54 -8.66 16.32
C MET A 1 4.32 -7.35 17.05
N GLU A 2 5.38 -6.79 17.59
CA GLU A 2 5.34 -5.54 18.35
C GLU A 2 5.01 -4.36 17.42
N LYS A 3 4.47 -3.27 17.98
CA LYS A 3 4.11 -2.05 17.23
C LYS A 3 5.27 -1.50 16.42
N LEU A 4 6.49 -1.52 16.98
CA LEU A 4 7.70 -1.04 16.32
C LEU A 4 8.06 -1.87 15.09
N GLU A 5 7.97 -3.20 15.21
CA GLU A 5 8.24 -4.14 14.11
C GLU A 5 7.26 -3.93 12.94
N LYS A 6 5.97 -3.72 13.24
CA LYS A 6 4.95 -3.43 12.22
C LYS A 6 5.27 -2.14 11.46
N ILE A 7 5.67 -1.08 12.16
CA ILE A 7 6.03 0.20 11.56
C ILE A 7 7.28 0.06 10.67
N GLN A 8 8.32 -0.65 11.13
CA GLN A 8 9.53 -0.88 10.34
C GLN A 8 9.25 -1.67 9.06
N MET A 9 8.43 -2.72 9.15
CA MET A 9 7.99 -3.50 8.00
C MET A 9 7.23 -2.63 6.99
N LEU A 10 6.27 -1.81 7.46
CA LEU A 10 5.49 -0.91 6.60
C LEU A 10 6.33 0.20 5.96
N ASN A 11 7.31 0.76 6.68
CA ASN A 11 8.25 1.72 6.11
C ASN A 11 9.11 1.09 4.99
N THR A 12 9.56 -0.15 5.19
CA THR A 12 10.29 -0.91 4.16
C THR A 12 9.42 -1.16 2.94
N PHE A 13 8.15 -1.51 3.17
CA PHE A 13 7.18 -1.70 2.11
C PHE A 13 6.88 -0.39 1.35
N LEU A 14 6.69 0.72 2.06
CA LEU A 14 6.47 2.05 1.48
C LEU A 14 7.62 2.47 0.55
N ALA A 15 8.86 2.21 0.95
CA ALA A 15 10.02 2.47 0.09
C ALA A 15 9.92 1.71 -1.24
N ARG A 16 9.52 0.43 -1.22
CA ARG A 16 9.32 -0.37 -2.43
C ARG A 16 8.21 0.21 -3.33
N VAL A 17 7.10 0.67 -2.76
CA VAL A 17 6.02 1.32 -3.51
C VAL A 17 6.50 2.63 -4.15
N LYS A 18 7.28 3.45 -3.43
CA LYS A 18 7.86 4.70 -3.96
C LYS A 18 8.81 4.45 -5.14
N HIS A 19 9.47 3.29 -5.19
CA HIS A 19 10.37 2.90 -6.30
C HIS A 19 9.68 2.32 -7.56
N LEU A 20 8.36 2.15 -7.58
CA LEU A 20 7.64 1.69 -8.77
C LEU A 20 7.87 2.62 -9.96
N ARG A 21 8.23 2.05 -11.12
CA ARG A 21 8.83 2.81 -12.23
C ARG A 21 7.83 3.37 -13.25
N GLY A 22 6.61 2.85 -13.30
CA GLY A 22 5.63 3.25 -14.30
C GLY A 22 4.57 2.20 -14.55
N TYR A 23 3.58 2.56 -15.36
CA TYR A 23 2.55 1.64 -15.83
C TYR A 23 3.16 0.36 -16.42
N GLY A 24 2.54 -0.78 -16.12
CA GLY A 24 3.02 -2.10 -16.55
C GLY A 24 4.15 -2.67 -15.68
N ASP A 25 4.60 -1.97 -14.64
CA ASP A 25 5.52 -2.52 -13.65
C ASP A 25 4.84 -3.68 -12.91
N MET A 26 5.23 -4.91 -13.24
CA MET A 26 4.65 -6.13 -12.68
C MET A 26 4.78 -6.20 -11.15
N ASN A 27 5.75 -5.46 -10.57
CA ASN A 27 5.91 -5.35 -9.13
C ASN A 27 4.74 -4.63 -8.46
N SER A 28 4.04 -3.74 -9.18
CA SER A 28 2.92 -3.00 -8.61
C SER A 28 1.77 -3.92 -8.19
N TYR A 29 1.39 -4.87 -9.04
CA TYR A 29 0.39 -5.89 -8.71
C TYR A 29 0.81 -6.77 -7.53
N ASN A 30 2.10 -7.13 -7.46
CA ASN A 30 2.63 -7.93 -6.35
C ASN A 30 2.59 -7.15 -5.02
N LEU A 31 2.97 -5.87 -5.05
CA LEU A 31 2.93 -5.00 -3.88
C LEU A 31 1.50 -4.79 -3.38
N VAL A 32 0.52 -4.61 -4.27
CA VAL A 32 -0.88 -4.46 -3.85
C VAL A 32 -1.42 -5.73 -3.19
N LYS A 33 -1.06 -6.91 -3.69
CA LYS A 33 -1.40 -8.19 -3.04
C LYS A 33 -0.72 -8.34 -1.68
N GLU A 34 0.54 -7.93 -1.57
CA GLU A 34 1.29 -7.91 -0.32
C GLU A 34 0.63 -6.95 0.70
N PHE A 35 0.18 -5.77 0.27
CA PHE A 35 -0.53 -4.80 1.10
C PHE A 35 -1.83 -5.37 1.69
N LYS A 36 -2.60 -6.12 0.89
CA LYS A 36 -3.79 -6.84 1.36
C LYS A 36 -3.49 -7.81 2.51
N SER A 37 -2.29 -8.39 2.53
CA SER A 37 -1.85 -9.26 3.62
C SER A 37 -1.57 -8.48 4.92
N PHE A 38 -1.10 -7.23 4.82
CA PHE A 38 -0.87 -6.36 5.98
C PHE A 38 -2.16 -5.86 6.61
N GLY A 39 -3.22 -5.67 5.83
CA GLY A 39 -4.56 -5.40 6.38
C GLY A 39 -5.01 -6.48 7.36
N LYS A 40 -4.53 -7.72 7.25
CA LYS A 40 -4.84 -8.78 8.22
C LYS A 40 -4.03 -8.70 9.51
N LEU A 41 -3.06 -7.80 9.61
CA LEU A 41 -2.15 -7.66 10.75
C LEU A 41 -2.58 -6.57 11.75
N THR A 42 -3.65 -5.84 11.46
CA THR A 42 -4.19 -4.76 12.31
C THR A 42 -5.60 -5.09 12.78
N GLU A 43 -5.98 -4.51 13.91
CA GLU A 43 -7.34 -4.60 14.45
C GLU A 43 -8.37 -3.94 13.53
N ASN A 44 -7.91 -2.97 12.70
CA ASN A 44 -8.67 -2.36 11.61
C ASN A 44 -8.11 -2.85 10.28
N PRO A 45 -8.68 -3.92 9.69
CA PRO A 45 -8.26 -4.38 8.38
C PRO A 45 -8.64 -3.40 7.28
N LEU A 46 -7.78 -3.27 6.28
CA LEU A 46 -8.08 -2.52 5.06
C LEU A 46 -9.37 -3.07 4.42
N PRO A 47 -10.35 -2.21 4.10
CA PRO A 47 -11.54 -2.62 3.38
C PRO A 47 -11.16 -3.31 2.07
N SER A 48 -11.73 -4.48 1.76
CA SER A 48 -11.30 -5.29 0.61
C SER A 48 -11.48 -4.56 -0.73
N ASN A 49 -12.46 -3.67 -0.81
CA ASN A 49 -12.74 -2.79 -1.95
C ASN A 49 -11.61 -1.80 -2.24
N GLN A 50 -10.89 -1.29 -1.22
CA GLN A 50 -9.80 -0.35 -1.45
C GLN A 50 -8.62 -0.98 -2.22
N VAL A 51 -8.38 -2.28 -2.04
CA VAL A 51 -7.30 -2.98 -2.76
C VAL A 51 -7.62 -3.09 -4.24
N ASP A 52 -8.88 -3.39 -4.58
CA ASP A 52 -9.32 -3.52 -5.97
C ASP A 52 -9.32 -2.14 -6.66
N ASP A 53 -9.68 -1.08 -5.94
CA ASP A 53 -9.56 0.30 -6.43
C ASP A 53 -8.11 0.69 -6.74
N ILE A 54 -7.16 0.36 -5.87
CA ILE A 54 -5.72 0.60 -6.11
C ILE A 54 -5.24 -0.15 -7.36
N ILE A 55 -5.65 -1.42 -7.56
CA ILE A 55 -5.31 -2.19 -8.76
C ILE A 55 -5.87 -1.52 -10.02
N ASN A 56 -7.13 -1.08 -9.96
CA ASN A 56 -7.77 -0.42 -11.09
C ASN A 56 -7.03 0.87 -11.47
N GLU A 57 -6.61 1.68 -10.50
CA GLU A 57 -5.86 2.91 -10.77
C GLU A 57 -4.46 2.63 -11.33
N LEU A 58 -3.80 1.53 -10.91
CA LEU A 58 -2.52 1.09 -11.45
C LEU A 58 -2.66 0.39 -12.83
N SER A 59 -3.87 0.03 -13.26
CA SER A 59 -4.12 -0.72 -14.50
C SER A 59 -4.19 0.12 -15.79
N SER A 60 -4.04 1.45 -15.69
CA SER A 60 -4.06 2.34 -16.85
C SER A 60 -2.93 3.37 -16.81
N PRO A 61 -2.27 3.66 -17.95
CA PRO A 61 -1.24 4.71 -18.03
C PRO A 61 -1.77 6.07 -17.56
N ARG A 62 -3.06 6.36 -17.82
CA ARG A 62 -3.69 7.63 -17.47
C ARG A 62 -3.89 7.79 -15.97
N THR A 63 -4.17 6.71 -15.26
CA THR A 63 -4.48 6.73 -13.82
C THR A 63 -3.28 6.33 -12.97
N TRP A 64 -2.23 5.77 -13.58
CA TRP A 64 -1.07 5.20 -12.88
C TRP A 64 -0.48 6.11 -11.80
N ASN A 65 -0.16 7.36 -12.16
CA ASN A 65 0.46 8.29 -11.22
C ASN A 65 -0.48 8.61 -10.05
N ASN A 66 -1.78 8.73 -10.32
CA ASN A 66 -2.79 8.92 -9.27
C ASN A 66 -2.87 7.70 -8.37
N GLY A 67 -2.97 6.50 -8.95
CA GLY A 67 -3.01 5.23 -8.23
C GLY A 67 -1.80 5.00 -7.35
N LYS A 68 -0.60 5.31 -7.86
CA LYS A 68 0.63 5.22 -7.07
C LYS A 68 0.61 6.19 -5.88
N ASN A 69 0.16 7.43 -6.08
CA ASN A 69 0.09 8.43 -5.02
C ASN A 69 -0.95 8.05 -3.96
N ASN A 70 -2.14 7.61 -4.37
CA ASN A 70 -3.19 7.12 -3.47
C ASN A 70 -2.70 5.91 -2.66
N PHE A 71 -1.99 4.99 -3.32
CA PHE A 71 -1.42 3.83 -2.64
C PHE A 71 -0.39 4.24 -1.58
N ILE A 72 0.50 5.19 -1.90
CA ILE A 72 1.46 5.76 -0.95
C ILE A 72 0.73 6.38 0.26
N GLN A 73 -0.29 7.21 0.00
CA GLN A 73 -1.06 7.86 1.06
C GLN A 73 -1.75 6.85 1.97
N ASN A 74 -2.37 5.81 1.41
CA ASN A 74 -3.02 4.77 2.21
C ASN A 74 -2.04 4.05 3.14
N ILE A 75 -0.82 3.76 2.68
CA ILE A 75 0.22 3.15 3.52
C ILE A 75 0.68 4.13 4.61
N GLU A 76 0.85 5.41 4.28
CA GLU A 76 1.27 6.44 5.25
C GLU A 76 0.22 6.66 6.34
N THR A 77 -1.06 6.75 5.98
CA THR A 77 -2.18 6.80 6.94
C THR A 77 -2.18 5.57 7.84
N PHE A 78 -2.02 4.37 7.26
CA PHE A 78 -1.99 3.13 8.03
C PHE A 78 -0.83 3.08 9.03
N ILE A 79 0.34 3.61 8.67
CA ILE A 79 1.48 3.75 9.59
C ILE A 79 1.14 4.71 10.74
N ASP A 80 0.46 5.82 10.46
CA ASP A 80 0.10 6.82 11.47
C ASP A 80 -1.00 6.33 12.41
N ASP A 81 -1.99 5.57 11.92
CA ASP A 81 -2.98 4.87 12.76
C ASP A 81 -2.30 3.93 13.76
N ILE A 82 -1.31 3.15 13.31
CA ILE A 82 -0.53 2.27 14.18
C ILE A 82 0.26 3.08 15.22
N LYS A 83 0.80 4.25 14.84
CA LYS A 83 1.48 5.16 15.79
C LYS A 83 0.51 5.73 16.83
N GLY A 84 -0.80 5.77 16.55
CA GLY A 84 -1.82 6.32 17.43
C GLY A 84 -1.88 7.85 17.34
N LYS A 85 -1.76 8.37 16.11
CA LYS A 85 -1.96 9.79 15.81
C LYS A 85 -3.38 10.07 15.34
#